data_AF-A0A7C5HCE1-F1
#
_entry.id   AF-A0A7C5HCE1-F1
#
_cell.length_a   1.000
_cell.length_b   1.000
_cell.length_c   1.000
_cell.angle_alpha   90.00
_cell.angle_beta   90.00
_cell.angle_gamma   90.00
#
_symmetry.space_group_name_H-M   'P 1'
#
loop_
_entity.id
_entity.type
_entity.pdbx_description
1 polymer ?
#
loop_
_entity_poly.entity_id
_entity_poly.type
_entity_poly.pdbx_seq_one_letter_code
_entity_poly.pdbx_strand_id
1 'polypeptide(L)'
;MSASKSKATNLSRTLRKTLLSFLLLYSFLSVVILAFSGVVYYNLQKELMLEGQTNKLQDYSIRLISALRYLHEHFDEEQTYPRFGQFRSAIYDSSKKLIFSTLRENHVNLDKTLYTIHNNIHYVTLLESYYLGAMYVVIEIPDDGHWFGFIRKEMIFYGVLFFLILLLAGYYLMRMM
;
A
#
# COMPACT_ATOMS: atom_id res chain seq x y z
N MET A 1 51.63 -44.62 -12.33
CA MET A 1 50.66 -44.48 -11.21
C MET A 1 50.15 -43.03 -10.96
N SER A 2 50.40 -42.04 -11.82
CA SER A 2 50.00 -40.64 -11.56
C SER A 2 48.70 -40.16 -12.23
N ALA A 3 48.19 -40.88 -13.24
CA ALA A 3 46.99 -40.46 -14.00
C ALA A 3 45.65 -40.71 -13.26
N SER A 4 45.60 -41.67 -12.33
CA SER A 4 44.40 -41.96 -11.53
C SER A 4 44.16 -40.89 -10.44
N LYS A 5 45.24 -40.43 -9.79
CA LYS A 5 45.18 -39.41 -8.72
C LYS A 5 44.68 -38.07 -9.23
N SER A 6 45.08 -37.65 -10.44
CA SER A 6 44.62 -36.39 -11.04
C SER A 6 43.17 -36.46 -11.53
N LYS A 7 42.70 -37.62 -12.01
CA LYS A 7 41.31 -37.82 -12.42
C LYS A 7 40.35 -37.75 -11.23
N ALA A 8 40.71 -38.36 -10.10
CA ALA A 8 39.92 -38.32 -8.86
C ALA A 8 39.86 -36.91 -8.23
N THR A 9 40.98 -36.18 -8.19
CA THR A 9 40.99 -34.80 -7.69
C THR A 9 40.21 -33.85 -8.59
N ASN A 10 40.34 -33.95 -9.91
CA ASN A 10 39.57 -33.15 -10.86
C ASN A 10 38.06 -33.47 -10.79
N LEU A 11 37.67 -34.72 -10.59
CA LEU A 11 36.26 -35.11 -10.41
C LEU A 11 35.64 -34.43 -9.18
N SER A 12 36.35 -34.45 -8.05
CA SER A 12 35.89 -33.80 -6.81
C SER A 12 35.77 -32.28 -6.94
N ARG A 13 36.66 -31.64 -7.71
CA ARG A 13 36.67 -30.19 -7.95
C ARG A 13 35.53 -29.75 -8.86
N THR A 14 35.23 -30.53 -9.91
CA THR A 14 34.11 -30.27 -10.82
C THR A 14 32.77 -30.48 -10.11
N LEU A 15 32.63 -31.53 -9.30
CA LEU A 15 31.42 -31.79 -8.52
C LEU A 15 31.11 -30.61 -7.58
N ARG A 16 32.10 -30.14 -6.81
CA ARG A 16 31.97 -28.97 -5.92
C ARG A 16 31.58 -27.69 -6.67
N LYS A 17 32.09 -27.50 -7.89
CA LYS A 17 31.77 -26.31 -8.72
C LYS A 17 30.31 -26.32 -9.19
N THR A 18 29.83 -27.46 -9.68
CA THR A 18 28.42 -27.61 -10.10
C THR A 18 27.47 -27.42 -8.93
N LEU A 19 27.84 -27.98 -7.78
CA LEU A 19 27.05 -27.97 -6.54
C LEU A 19 26.97 -26.55 -5.93
N LEU A 20 28.07 -25.80 -5.95
CA LEU A 20 28.06 -24.37 -5.60
C LEU A 20 27.19 -23.55 -6.56
N SER A 21 27.30 -23.81 -7.86
CA SER A 21 26.50 -23.12 -8.88
C SER A 21 25.00 -23.35 -8.70
N PHE A 22 24.60 -24.57 -8.34
CA PHE A 22 23.20 -24.90 -8.03
C PHE A 22 22.70 -24.13 -6.80
N LEU A 23 23.48 -24.12 -5.71
CA LEU A 23 23.08 -23.44 -4.48
C LEU A 23 22.98 -21.91 -4.67
N LEU A 24 23.90 -21.33 -5.45
CA LEU A 24 23.83 -19.90 -5.83
C LEU A 24 22.57 -19.60 -6.64
N LEU A 25 22.25 -20.42 -7.65
CA LEU A 25 21.05 -20.24 -8.46
C LEU A 25 19.77 -20.38 -7.63
N TYR A 26 19.71 -21.38 -6.75
CA TYR A 26 18.58 -21.61 -5.85
C TYR A 26 18.38 -20.43 -4.89
N SER A 27 19.46 -19.93 -4.28
CA SER A 27 19.40 -18.78 -3.38
C SER A 27 18.96 -17.52 -4.11
N PHE A 28 19.49 -17.28 -5.31
CA PHE A 28 19.07 -16.16 -6.15
C PHE A 28 17.57 -16.22 -6.47
N LEU A 29 17.08 -17.38 -6.93
CA LEU A 29 15.65 -17.56 -7.24
C LEU A 29 14.77 -17.35 -5.99
N SER A 30 15.23 -17.83 -4.83
CA SER A 30 14.54 -17.65 -3.55
C SER A 30 14.40 -16.17 -3.19
N VAL A 31 15.45 -15.37 -3.38
CA VAL A 31 15.40 -13.91 -3.14
C VAL A 31 14.41 -13.23 -4.09
N VAL A 32 14.39 -13.63 -5.37
CA VAL A 32 13.44 -13.08 -6.36
C VAL A 32 11.99 -13.39 -5.97
N ILE A 33 11.71 -14.63 -5.55
CA ILE A 33 10.38 -15.04 -5.09
C ILE A 33 9.98 -14.24 -3.85
N LEU A 34 10.86 -14.13 -2.85
CA LEU A 34 10.59 -13.37 -1.63
C LEU A 34 10.36 -11.88 -1.91
N ALA A 35 11.10 -11.29 -2.84
CA ALA A 35 10.90 -9.90 -3.25
C ALA A 35 9.51 -9.71 -3.89
N PHE A 36 9.12 -10.59 -4.81
CA PHE A 36 7.79 -10.55 -5.43
C PHE A 36 6.67 -10.75 -4.40
N SER A 37 6.80 -11.74 -3.53
CA SER A 37 5.86 -11.98 -2.43
C SER A 37 5.76 -10.78 -1.48
N GLY A 38 6.88 -10.11 -1.20
CA GLY A 38 6.90 -8.89 -0.38
C GLY A 38 6.09 -7.75 -1.00
N VAL A 39 6.18 -7.54 -2.32
CA VAL A 39 5.38 -6.54 -3.03
C VAL A 39 3.89 -6.87 -2.95
N VAL A 40 3.52 -8.13 -3.19
CA VAL A 40 2.12 -8.59 -3.10
C VAL A 40 1.58 -8.40 -1.68
N TYR A 41 2.32 -8.84 -0.67
CA TYR A 41 1.94 -8.71 0.73
C TYR A 41 1.78 -7.26 1.15
N TYR A 42 2.70 -6.37 0.74
CA TYR A 42 2.61 -4.94 1.03
C TYR A 42 1.33 -4.32 0.44
N ASN A 43 1.01 -4.62 -0.82
CA ASN A 43 -0.19 -4.08 -1.47
C ASN A 43 -1.46 -4.59 -0.79
N LEU A 44 -1.51 -5.88 -0.44
CA LEU A 44 -2.64 -6.47 0.28
C LEU A 44 -2.86 -5.78 1.65
N GLN A 45 -1.79 -5.58 2.41
CA GLN A 45 -1.89 -4.92 3.72
C GLN A 45 -2.32 -3.46 3.60
N LYS A 46 -1.87 -2.77 2.56
CA LYS A 46 -2.33 -1.41 2.23
C LYS A 46 -3.82 -1.40 1.91
N GLU A 47 -4.30 -2.33 1.09
CA GLU A 47 -5.73 -2.44 0.75
C GLU A 47 -6.59 -2.72 1.99
N LEU A 48 -6.18 -3.67 2.85
CA LEU A 48 -6.87 -3.99 4.10
C LEU A 48 -6.94 -2.78 5.05
N MET A 49 -5.87 -2.00 5.16
CA MET A 49 -5.84 -0.79 5.97
C MET A 49 -6.82 0.27 5.45
N LEU A 50 -6.85 0.48 4.14
CA LEU A 50 -7.76 1.42 3.49
C LEU A 50 -9.23 0.99 3.63
N GLU A 51 -9.50 -0.31 3.47
CA GLU A 51 -10.83 -0.89 3.67
C GLU A 51 -11.33 -0.65 5.10
N GLY A 52 -10.48 -0.89 6.10
CA GLY A 52 -10.82 -0.66 7.52
C GLY A 52 -11.20 0.80 7.84
N GLN A 53 -10.68 1.77 7.09
CA GLN A 53 -11.03 3.19 7.24
C GLN A 53 -12.24 3.61 6.40
N THR A 54 -12.67 2.79 5.43
CA THR A 54 -13.68 3.17 4.43
C THR A 54 -15.04 3.47 5.08
N ASN A 55 -15.50 2.65 6.02
CA ASN A 55 -16.76 2.89 6.73
C ASN A 55 -16.76 4.23 7.47
N LYS A 56 -15.64 4.57 8.11
CA LYS A 56 -15.46 5.84 8.83
C LYS A 56 -15.47 7.04 7.86
N LEU A 57 -14.81 6.90 6.71
CA LEU A 57 -14.74 7.94 5.67
C LEU A 57 -16.10 8.13 4.98
N GLN A 58 -16.86 7.06 4.77
CA GLN A 58 -18.24 7.12 4.28
C GLN A 58 -19.15 7.86 5.25
N ASP A 59 -19.10 7.54 6.55
CA ASP A 59 -19.85 8.28 7.57
C ASP A 59 -19.51 9.78 7.54
N TYR A 60 -18.22 10.11 7.41
CA TYR A 60 -17.76 11.51 7.34
C TYR A 60 -18.28 12.23 6.10
N SER A 61 -18.28 11.55 4.96
CA SER A 61 -18.85 12.05 3.72
C SER A 61 -20.35 12.32 3.86
N ILE A 62 -21.12 11.37 4.42
CA ILE A 62 -22.57 11.53 4.65
C ILE A 62 -22.87 12.74 5.56
N ARG A 63 -22.10 12.92 6.63
CA ARG A 63 -22.26 14.08 7.53
C ARG A 63 -21.97 15.40 6.82
N LEU A 64 -20.92 15.45 6.00
CA LEU A 64 -20.60 16.65 5.23
C LEU A 64 -21.67 16.93 4.17
N ILE A 65 -22.13 15.93 3.42
CA ILE A 65 -23.18 16.07 2.42
C ILE A 65 -24.48 16.59 3.07
N SER A 66 -24.83 16.07 4.24
CA SER A 66 -26.00 16.54 4.99
C SER A 66 -25.87 18.00 5.41
N ALA A 67 -24.69 18.42 5.86
CA ALA A 67 -24.42 19.82 6.20
C ALA A 67 -24.41 20.74 4.97
N LEU A 68 -23.90 20.27 3.82
CA LEU A 68 -23.94 21.00 2.55
C LEU A 68 -25.37 21.17 2.03
N ARG A 69 -26.23 20.14 2.19
CA ARG A 69 -27.65 20.25 1.87
C ARG A 69 -28.34 21.30 2.73
N TYR A 70 -28.13 21.26 4.04
CA TYR A 70 -28.69 22.26 4.96
C TYR A 70 -28.24 23.68 4.59
N LEU A 71 -26.94 23.86 4.32
CA LEU A 71 -26.36 25.13 3.89
C LEU A 71 -26.93 25.61 2.54
N HIS A 72 -27.21 24.68 1.63
CA HIS A 72 -27.81 25.02 0.35
C HIS A 72 -29.26 25.51 0.50
N GLU A 73 -30.04 24.90 1.41
CA GLU A 73 -31.42 25.29 1.71
C GLU A 73 -31.51 26.63 2.46
N HIS A 74 -30.52 26.94 3.30
CA HIS A 74 -30.49 28.15 4.16
C HIS A 74 -29.39 29.14 3.73
N PHE A 75 -29.02 29.15 2.45
CA PHE A 75 -27.88 29.93 1.96
C PHE A 75 -28.04 31.45 2.15
N ASP A 76 -29.28 31.93 2.24
CA ASP A 76 -29.60 33.34 2.50
C ASP A 76 -29.33 33.74 3.97
N GLU A 77 -29.30 32.77 4.89
CA GLU A 77 -29.12 32.98 6.33
C GLU A 77 -27.67 32.73 6.77
N GLU A 78 -27.07 31.65 6.26
CA GLU A 78 -25.70 31.25 6.58
C GLU A 78 -24.94 30.89 5.29
N GLN A 79 -23.74 31.44 5.13
CA GLN A 79 -22.86 31.18 3.98
C GLN A 79 -21.53 30.54 4.39
N THR A 80 -21.44 30.09 5.64
CA THR A 80 -20.23 29.50 6.17
C THR A 80 -20.12 28.04 5.77
N TYR A 81 -19.04 27.68 5.07
CA TYR A 81 -18.76 26.28 4.75
C TYR A 81 -18.64 25.43 6.03
N PRO A 82 -19.33 24.26 6.12
CA PRO A 82 -19.32 23.42 7.31
C PRO A 82 -17.93 22.86 7.59
N ARG A 83 -17.47 22.97 8.84
CA ARG A 83 -16.17 22.47 9.28
C ARG A 83 -16.32 21.46 10.40
N PHE A 84 -15.55 20.39 10.32
CA PHE A 84 -15.56 19.31 11.30
C PHE A 84 -14.18 19.18 11.95
N GLY A 85 -14.14 18.90 13.25
CA GLY A 85 -12.86 18.72 13.97
C GLY A 85 -12.17 17.39 13.65
N GLN A 86 -12.94 16.39 13.18
CA GLN A 86 -12.46 15.02 12.98
C GLN A 86 -11.83 14.79 11.59
N PHE A 87 -12.14 15.64 10.61
CA PHE A 87 -11.66 15.50 9.24
C PHE A 87 -11.63 16.86 8.53
N ARG A 88 -10.82 16.95 7.48
CA ARG A 88 -10.81 18.08 6.55
C ARG A 88 -11.58 17.71 5.30
N SER A 89 -12.07 18.72 4.60
CA SER A 89 -12.82 18.49 3.39
C SER A 89 -12.63 19.55 2.32
N ALA A 90 -12.91 19.14 1.08
CA ALA A 90 -13.04 20.03 -0.07
C ALA A 90 -14.25 19.63 -0.91
N ILE A 91 -14.74 20.61 -1.68
CA ILE A 91 -15.77 20.44 -2.68
C ILE A 91 -15.28 20.95 -4.02
N TYR A 92 -15.60 20.21 -5.08
CA TYR A 92 -15.24 20.53 -6.47
C TYR A 92 -16.50 20.50 -7.33
N ASP A 93 -16.51 21.32 -8.38
CA ASP A 93 -17.58 21.35 -9.37
C ASP A 93 -17.49 20.17 -10.36
N SER A 94 -18.42 20.11 -11.31
CA SER A 94 -18.44 19.08 -12.36
C SER A 94 -17.24 19.14 -13.32
N SER A 95 -16.61 20.31 -13.44
CA SER A 95 -15.40 20.53 -14.24
C SER A 95 -14.13 20.22 -13.46
N LYS A 96 -14.22 19.57 -12.28
CA LYS A 96 -13.11 19.26 -11.37
C LYS A 96 -12.41 20.51 -10.82
N LYS A 97 -13.04 21.68 -10.91
CA LYS A 97 -12.51 22.93 -10.37
C LYS A 97 -12.86 23.04 -8.89
N LEU A 98 -11.89 23.46 -8.09
CA LEU A 98 -12.07 23.64 -6.67
C LEU A 98 -13.09 24.76 -6.40
N ILE A 99 -14.11 24.45 -5.60
CA ILE A 99 -15.06 25.44 -5.07
C ILE A 99 -14.57 25.94 -3.71
N PHE A 100 -14.25 25.02 -2.81
CA PHE A 100 -13.74 25.33 -1.47
C PHE A 100 -12.92 24.17 -0.90
N SER A 101 -11.87 24.47 -0.14
CA SER A 101 -11.01 23.47 0.51
C SER A 101 -10.61 23.88 1.91
N THR A 102 -10.59 22.90 2.82
CA THR A 102 -9.91 22.94 4.12
C THR A 102 -8.78 21.90 4.21
N LEU A 103 -8.49 21.23 3.09
CA LEU A 103 -7.45 20.21 2.97
C LEU A 103 -6.07 20.81 3.25
N ARG A 104 -5.16 19.99 3.74
CA ARG A 104 -3.74 20.38 3.81
C ARG A 104 -3.07 20.24 2.45
N GLU A 105 -3.48 19.23 1.69
CA GLU A 105 -2.93 18.96 0.36
C GLU A 105 -3.77 19.63 -0.74
N ASN A 106 -3.09 20.37 -1.62
CA ASN A 106 -3.75 21.08 -2.73
C ASN A 106 -3.90 20.21 -3.99
N HIS A 107 -3.12 19.13 -4.12
CA HIS A 107 -3.13 18.25 -5.28
C HIS A 107 -3.97 17.01 -5.00
N VAL A 108 -5.26 17.12 -5.30
CA VAL A 108 -6.24 16.05 -5.08
C VAL A 108 -6.50 15.33 -6.41
N ASN A 109 -6.43 14.01 -6.38
CA ASN A 109 -6.85 13.16 -7.49
C ASN A 109 -8.35 12.83 -7.33
N LEU A 110 -9.20 13.34 -8.22
CA LEU A 110 -10.64 13.10 -8.18
C LEU A 110 -11.07 11.81 -8.91
N ASP A 111 -10.16 11.18 -9.66
CA ASP A 111 -10.45 9.96 -10.42
C ASP A 111 -10.34 8.69 -9.55
N LYS A 112 -9.85 8.83 -8.32
CA LYS A 112 -9.70 7.74 -7.35
C LYS A 112 -10.63 7.96 -6.16
N THR A 113 -11.41 6.94 -5.82
CA THR A 113 -12.32 6.98 -4.66
C THR A 113 -11.58 7.01 -3.33
N LEU A 114 -10.46 6.29 -3.21
CA LEU A 114 -9.69 6.21 -1.96
C LEU A 114 -8.20 6.09 -2.28
N TYR A 115 -7.38 6.97 -1.70
CA TYR A 115 -5.94 6.96 -1.92
C TYR A 115 -5.20 7.69 -0.79
N THR A 116 -3.88 7.58 -0.79
CA THR A 116 -3.00 8.25 0.18
C THR A 116 -2.01 9.19 -0.50
N ILE A 117 -1.86 10.41 0.05
CA ILE A 117 -0.86 11.41 -0.33
C ILE A 117 -0.23 11.98 0.94
N HIS A 118 1.11 12.06 1.00
CA HIS A 118 1.85 12.68 2.11
C HIS A 118 1.32 12.34 3.52
N ASN A 119 1.07 11.06 3.79
CA ASN A 119 0.51 10.58 5.06
C ASN A 119 -0.92 11.07 5.38
N ASN A 120 -1.71 11.41 4.38
CA ASN A 120 -3.15 11.64 4.54
C ASN A 120 -3.92 10.68 3.65
N ILE A 121 -5.04 10.19 4.15
CA ILE A 121 -5.99 9.37 3.41
C ILE A 121 -7.05 10.32 2.84
N HIS A 122 -7.23 10.25 1.53
CA HIS A 122 -8.21 11.02 0.79
C HIS A 122 -9.34 10.10 0.31
N TYR A 123 -10.56 10.47 0.61
CA TYR A 123 -11.77 9.79 0.16
C TYR A 123 -12.59 10.72 -0.71
N VAL A 124 -12.85 10.31 -1.95
CA VAL A 124 -13.61 11.07 -2.93
C VAL A 124 -14.99 10.43 -3.09
N THR A 125 -16.02 11.24 -2.88
CA THR A 125 -17.42 10.86 -3.06
C THR A 125 -18.04 11.71 -4.16
N LEU A 126 -18.73 11.06 -5.08
CA LEU A 126 -19.56 11.75 -6.07
C LEU A 126 -20.92 12.08 -5.44
N LEU A 127 -21.36 13.32 -5.57
CA LEU A 127 -22.66 13.77 -5.10
C LEU A 127 -23.77 13.31 -6.06
N GLU A 128 -24.86 12.78 -5.53
CA GLU A 128 -26.07 12.47 -6.30
C GLU A 128 -26.86 13.73 -6.70
N SER A 129 -26.71 14.81 -5.93
CA SER A 129 -27.39 16.08 -6.16
C SER A 129 -26.40 17.24 -6.01
N TYR A 130 -26.52 18.24 -6.87
CA TYR A 130 -25.67 19.43 -6.85
C TYR A 130 -26.05 20.34 -5.69
N TYR A 131 -25.30 20.27 -4.59
CA TYR A 131 -25.39 21.23 -3.50
C TYR A 131 -24.31 22.29 -3.68
N LEU A 132 -24.69 23.57 -3.75
CA LEU A 132 -23.74 24.69 -3.91
C LEU A 132 -22.84 24.57 -5.16
N GLY A 133 -23.33 23.92 -6.22
CA GLY A 133 -22.58 23.66 -7.44
C GLY A 133 -21.51 22.55 -7.32
N ALA A 134 -21.40 21.90 -6.17
CA ALA A 134 -20.47 20.79 -5.95
C ALA A 134 -20.97 19.49 -6.62
N MET A 135 -20.05 18.77 -7.26
CA MET A 135 -20.24 17.42 -7.80
C MET A 135 -19.35 16.39 -7.08
N TYR A 136 -18.17 16.82 -6.60
CA TYR A 136 -17.26 15.96 -5.86
C TYR A 136 -17.05 16.50 -4.45
N VAL A 137 -17.10 15.59 -3.48
CA VAL A 137 -16.75 15.83 -2.08
C VAL A 137 -15.49 15.04 -1.77
N VAL A 138 -14.54 15.67 -1.12
CA VAL A 138 -13.28 15.05 -0.71
C VAL A 138 -13.14 15.16 0.79
N ILE A 139 -12.87 14.05 1.45
CA ILE A 139 -12.56 13.96 2.88
C ILE A 139 -11.08 13.62 3.03
N GLU A 140 -10.38 14.33 3.92
CA GLU A 140 -8.99 14.08 4.27
C GLU A 140 -8.87 13.81 5.77
N ILE A 141 -8.25 12.68 6.09
CA ILE A 141 -7.84 12.33 7.46
C ILE A 141 -6.34 12.04 7.50
N PRO A 142 -5.65 12.39 8.59
CA PRO A 142 -4.25 12.00 8.75
C PRO A 142 -4.15 10.47 8.87
N ASP A 143 -3.23 9.89 8.10
CA ASP A 143 -2.78 8.51 8.27
C ASP A 143 -1.76 8.50 9.43
N ASP A 144 -2.04 7.68 10.44
CA ASP A 144 -1.20 7.56 11.62
C ASP A 144 0.15 6.86 11.32
N GLY A 145 0.29 6.25 10.13
CA GLY A 145 1.51 5.63 9.64
C GLY A 145 1.97 4.42 10.47
N HIS A 146 1.22 4.04 11.51
CA HIS A 146 1.56 2.93 12.40
C HIS A 146 1.57 1.61 11.64
N TRP A 147 0.63 1.46 10.70
CA TRP A 147 0.54 0.29 9.83
C TRP A 147 1.82 0.09 9.01
N PHE A 148 2.39 1.15 8.42
CA PHE A 148 3.62 1.04 7.62
C PHE A 148 4.81 0.53 8.43
N GLY A 149 4.95 1.03 9.66
CA GLY A 149 6.02 0.59 10.58
C GLY A 149 5.85 -0.87 11.02
N PHE A 150 4.61 -1.28 11.29
CA PHE A 150 4.27 -2.64 11.68
C PHE A 150 4.52 -3.63 10.52
N ILE A 151 3.95 -3.35 9.35
CA ILE A 151 4.07 -4.20 8.15
C ILE A 151 5.52 -4.36 7.71
N ARG A 152 6.33 -3.29 7.75
CA ARG A 152 7.76 -3.38 7.39
C ARG A 152 8.52 -4.34 8.32
N LYS A 153 8.24 -4.29 9.63
CA LYS A 153 8.92 -5.16 10.60
C LYS A 153 8.51 -6.62 10.42
N GLU A 154 7.21 -6.89 10.27
CA GLU A 154 6.73 -8.25 10.02
C GLU A 154 7.28 -8.80 8.71
N MET A 155 7.24 -8.02 7.63
CA MET A 155 7.75 -8.44 6.32
C MET A 155 9.23 -8.82 6.37
N ILE A 156 10.07 -8.03 7.06
CA ILE A 156 11.50 -8.35 7.21
C ILE A 156 11.69 -9.59 8.08
N PHE A 157 10.98 -9.68 9.21
CA PHE A 157 11.11 -10.82 10.12
C PHE A 157 10.72 -12.13 9.45
N TYR A 158 9.54 -12.19 8.84
CA TYR A 158 9.08 -13.36 8.11
C TYR A 158 9.92 -13.63 6.87
N GLY A 159 10.36 -12.60 6.14
CA GLY A 159 11.24 -12.75 4.98
C GLY A 159 12.58 -13.40 5.34
N VAL A 160 13.23 -12.97 6.43
CA VAL A 160 14.48 -13.57 6.92
C VAL A 160 14.24 -14.99 7.41
N LEU A 161 13.17 -15.23 8.17
CA LEU A 161 12.81 -16.56 8.65
C LEU A 161 12.59 -17.54 7.50
N PHE A 162 11.81 -17.14 6.48
CA PHE A 162 11.53 -17.95 5.31
C PHE A 162 12.79 -18.20 4.48
N PHE A 163 13.65 -17.18 4.34
CA PHE A 163 14.93 -17.33 3.65
C PHE A 163 15.85 -18.35 4.35
N LEU A 164 15.92 -18.35 5.68
CA LEU A 164 16.68 -19.36 6.44
C LEU A 164 16.12 -20.77 6.22
N ILE A 165 14.80 -20.93 6.19
CA ILE A 165 14.15 -22.21 5.88
C ILE A 165 14.50 -22.67 4.46
N LEU A 166 14.44 -21.77 3.49
CA LEU A 166 14.83 -22.06 2.11
C LEU A 166 16.32 -22.44 2.01
N LEU A 167 17.23 -21.73 2.70
CA LEU A 167 18.64 -22.11 2.74
C LEU A 167 18.87 -23.50 3.33
N LEU A 168 18.16 -23.86 4.40
CA LEU A 168 18.22 -25.20 4.99
C LEU A 168 17.68 -26.26 4.02
N ALA A 169 16.57 -25.98 3.33
CA ALA A 169 16.01 -26.87 2.31
C ALA A 169 16.97 -27.04 1.12
N GLY A 170 17.56 -25.94 0.64
CA GLY A 170 18.58 -25.95 -0.41
C GLY A 170 19.82 -26.73 -0.02
N TYR A 171 20.28 -26.61 1.23
CA TYR A 171 21.38 -27.41 1.77
C TYR A 171 21.02 -28.90 1.88
N TYR A 172 19.79 -29.23 2.28
CA TYR A 172 19.34 -30.62 2.35
C TYR A 172 19.24 -31.26 0.96
N LEU A 173 18.67 -30.55 -0.02
CA LEU A 173 18.65 -30.97 -1.43
C LEU A 173 20.06 -31.22 -1.96
N MET A 174 20.99 -30.32 -1.63
CA MET A 174 22.40 -30.44 -1.98
C MET A 174 23.05 -31.69 -1.38
N ARG A 175 22.69 -32.09 -0.15
CA ARG A 175 23.22 -33.31 0.50
C ARG A 175 22.67 -34.60 -0.12
N MET A 176 21.49 -34.53 -0.74
CA MET A 176 20.83 -35.68 -1.37
C MET A 176 21.37 -35.97 -2.78
N MET A 177 21.96 -34.97 -3.45
CA MET A 177 22.68 -35.10 -4.73
C MET A 177 24.14 -35.53 -4.53
#